data_AF-A0A1H1C7C6-F1
#
_entry.id   AF-A0A1H1C7C6-F1
#
_cell.length_a   1.000
_cell.length_b   1.000
_cell.length_c   1.000
_cell.angle_alpha   90.00
_cell.angle_beta   90.00
_cell.angle_gamma   90.00
#
_symmetry.space_group_name_H-M   'P 1'
#
loop_
_entity.id
_entity.type
_entity.pdbx_description
1 polymer ?
#
loop_
_entity_poly.entity_id
_entity_poly.type
_entity_poly.pdbx_seq_one_letter_code
_entity_poly.pdbx_strand_id
1 'polypeptide(L)'
;MDRENEEVICDLQAQVYVLRVALRALANAHGDSDALLASWREALKVASLGPVVPAYARRSEYLAERCQAFAEDWTAELAELAVPARRN
;
A
#
# COMPACT_ATOMS: atom_id res chain seq x y z
N MET A 1 21.25 11.99 -10.72
CA MET A 1 20.89 10.74 -10.05
C MET A 1 21.57 9.63 -10.86
N ASP A 2 22.14 8.62 -10.21
CA ASP A 2 22.81 7.55 -10.96
C ASP A 2 21.77 6.67 -11.66
N ARG A 3 22.08 6.16 -12.85
CA ARG A 3 21.16 5.37 -13.69
C ARG A 3 20.62 4.15 -12.94
N GLU A 4 21.47 3.52 -12.14
CA GLU A 4 21.08 2.37 -11.31
C GLU A 4 20.03 2.75 -10.25
N ASN A 5 20.14 3.94 -9.64
CA ASN A 5 19.14 4.43 -8.69
C ASN A 5 17.81 4.76 -9.39
N GLU A 6 17.86 5.30 -10.61
CA GLU A 6 16.65 5.56 -11.41
C GLU A 6 15.92 4.27 -11.78
N GLU A 7 16.65 3.25 -12.24
CA GLU A 7 16.10 1.93 -12.58
C GLU A 7 15.44 1.27 -11.36
N VAL A 8 16.11 1.28 -10.20
CA VAL A 8 15.54 0.74 -8.94
C VAL A 8 14.29 1.50 -8.50
N ILE A 9 14.28 2.84 -8.60
CA ILE A 9 13.10 3.65 -8.26
C ILE A 9 11.94 3.33 -9.20
N CYS A 10 12.20 3.25 -10.51
CA CYS A 10 11.20 2.90 -11.51
C CYS A 10 10.61 1.49 -11.27
N ASP A 11 11.45 0.51 -10.97
CA ASP A 11 11.02 -0.86 -10.69
C ASP A 11 10.17 -0.95 -9.42
N LEU A 12 10.55 -0.22 -8.37
CA LEU A 12 9.77 -0.13 -7.15
C LEU A 12 8.41 0.54 -7.39
N GLN A 13 8.38 1.63 -8.17
CA GLN A 13 7.13 2.30 -8.55
C GLN A 13 6.22 1.39 -9.37
N ALA A 14 6.76 0.63 -10.31
CA ALA A 14 6.01 -0.34 -11.11
C ALA A 14 5.42 -1.46 -10.24
N GLN A 15 6.20 -2.00 -9.30
CA GLN A 15 5.72 -3.03 -8.36
C GLN A 15 4.59 -2.50 -7.47
N VAL A 16 4.75 -1.30 -6.89
CA VAL A 16 3.71 -0.65 -6.08
C VAL A 16 2.45 -0.41 -6.91
N TYR A 17 2.58 0.00 -8.16
CA TYR A 17 1.46 0.20 -9.07
C TYR A 17 0.69 -1.10 -9.34
N VAL A 18 1.38 -2.20 -9.66
CA VAL A 18 0.76 -3.50 -9.91
C VAL A 18 0.04 -4.02 -8.65
N LEU A 19 0.66 -3.89 -7.47
CA LEU A 19 0.03 -4.28 -6.20
C LEU A 19 -1.24 -3.48 -5.93
N ARG A 20 -1.24 -2.17 -6.21
CA ARG A 20 -2.43 -1.32 -6.10
C ARG A 20 -3.56 -1.79 -7.03
N VAL A 21 -3.23 -2.09 -8.29
CA VAL A 21 -4.21 -2.59 -9.27
C VAL A 21 -4.79 -3.93 -8.83
N ALA A 22 -3.95 -4.85 -8.33
CA ALA A 22 -4.38 -6.14 -7.83
C ALA A 22 -5.31 -6.02 -6.61
N LEU A 23 -4.97 -5.16 -5.64
CA LEU A 23 -5.82 -4.91 -4.47
C LEU A 23 -7.19 -4.33 -4.86
N ARG A 24 -7.23 -3.37 -5.78
CA ARG A 24 -8.50 -2.82 -6.31
C ARG A 24 -9.33 -3.90 -7.01
N ALA A 25 -8.69 -4.74 -7.84
CA ALA A 25 -9.38 -5.83 -8.52
C ALA A 25 -9.95 -6.85 -7.50
N LEU A 26 -9.19 -7.16 -6.45
CA LEU A 26 -9.62 -8.06 -5.38
C LEU A 26 -10.79 -7.48 -4.56
N ALA A 27 -10.72 -6.18 -4.23
CA ALA A 27 -11.81 -5.45 -3.56
C ALA A 27 -13.09 -5.42 -4.41
N ASN A 28 -12.96 -5.25 -5.73
CA ASN A 28 -14.10 -5.23 -6.64
C ASN A 28 -14.66 -6.62 -6.94
N ALA A 29 -13.82 -7.67 -6.90
CA ALA A 29 -14.20 -9.04 -7.24
C ALA A 29 -14.80 -9.82 -6.05
N HIS A 30 -14.43 -9.49 -4.81
CA HIS A 30 -14.94 -10.14 -3.60
C HIS A 30 -15.97 -9.26 -2.88
N GLY A 31 -17.12 -9.84 -2.54
CA GLY A 31 -18.29 -9.09 -2.04
C GLY A 31 -18.23 -8.57 -0.61
N ASP A 32 -17.08 -8.68 0.08
CA ASP A 32 -16.91 -8.21 1.46
C ASP A 32 -15.70 -7.25 1.55
N SER A 33 -15.90 -6.06 1.00
CA SER A 33 -14.92 -4.97 1.05
C SER A 33 -14.59 -4.53 2.48
N ASP A 34 -15.52 -4.71 3.43
CA ASP A 34 -15.29 -4.43 4.85
C ASP A 34 -14.28 -5.41 5.47
N ALA A 35 -14.40 -6.71 5.15
CA ALA A 35 -13.42 -7.72 5.56
C ALA A 35 -12.05 -7.48 4.94
N LEU A 36 -11.99 -7.01 3.69
CA LEU A 36 -10.73 -6.63 3.05
C LEU A 36 -10.08 -5.42 3.75
N LEU A 37 -10.85 -4.39 4.07
CA LEU A 37 -10.37 -3.21 4.79
C LEU A 37 -9.91 -3.56 6.21
N ALA A 38 -10.62 -4.46 6.90
CA ALA A 38 -10.22 -4.97 8.21
C ALA A 38 -8.89 -5.73 8.13
N SER A 39 -8.74 -6.61 7.14
CA SER A 39 -7.51 -7.39 6.91
C SER A 39 -6.33 -6.49 6.58
N TRP A 40 -6.55 -5.46 5.75
CA TRP A 40 -5.57 -4.43 5.42
C TRP A 40 -5.09 -3.68 6.67
N ARG A 41 -6.03 -3.20 7.51
CA ARG A 41 -5.69 -2.50 8.76
C ARG A 41 -4.88 -3.39 9.72
N GLU A 42 -5.18 -4.68 9.77
CA GLU A 42 -4.40 -5.61 10.59
C GLU A 42 -2.99 -5.81 10.04
N ALA A 43 -2.84 -5.96 8.73
CA ALA A 43 -1.54 -6.03 8.08
C ALA A 43 -0.70 -4.76 8.31
N LEU A 44 -1.31 -3.57 8.30
CA LEU A 44 -0.63 -2.32 8.63
C LEU A 44 -0.09 -2.28 10.06
N LYS A 45 -0.83 -2.80 11.04
CA LYS A 45 -0.33 -2.89 12.43
C LYS A 45 0.87 -3.82 12.56
N VAL A 46 0.93 -4.89 11.76
CA VAL A 46 2.09 -5.79 11.74
C VAL A 46 3.27 -5.12 11.03
N ALA A 47 3.02 -4.41 9.93
CA ALA A 47 4.04 -3.72 9.16
C ALA A 47 4.68 -2.54 9.90
N SER A 48 3.97 -1.92 10.85
CA SER A 48 4.52 -0.84 11.69
C SER A 48 5.64 -1.30 12.64
N LEU A 49 5.87 -2.61 12.75
CA LEU A 49 7.06 -3.17 13.42
C LEU A 49 8.36 -2.93 12.62
N GLY A 50 8.25 -2.46 11.39
CA GLY A 50 9.35 -1.92 10.60
C GLY A 50 9.37 -2.48 9.17
N PRO A 51 9.82 -1.67 8.19
CA PRO A 51 9.92 -2.11 6.81
C PRO A 51 10.92 -3.27 6.67
N VAL A 52 10.60 -4.26 5.84
CA VAL A 52 11.53 -5.35 5.47
C VAL A 52 12.53 -4.79 4.45
N VAL A 53 13.47 -3.98 4.94
CA VAL A 53 14.48 -3.31 4.13
C VAL A 53 15.90 -3.58 4.65
N PRO A 54 16.93 -3.40 3.81
CA PRO A 54 18.32 -3.48 4.23
C PRO A 54 18.60 -2.65 5.50
N ALA A 55 19.52 -3.11 6.34
CA ALA A 55 19.76 -2.52 7.67
C ALA A 55 20.07 -1.01 7.63
N TYR A 56 20.73 -0.52 6.57
CA TYR A 56 21.04 0.90 6.38
C TYR A 56 19.78 1.76 6.13
N ALA A 57 18.71 1.18 5.59
CA ALA A 57 17.48 1.88 5.26
C ALA A 57 16.44 1.82 6.39
N ARG A 58 16.55 0.88 7.33
CA ARG A 58 15.56 0.67 8.42
C ARG A 58 15.37 1.86 9.35
N ARG A 59 16.36 2.76 9.45
CA ARG A 59 16.31 3.96 10.29
C ARG A 59 16.08 5.24 9.49
N SER A 60 15.79 5.12 8.20
CA SER A 60 15.52 6.29 7.36
C SER A 60 14.17 6.88 7.73
N GLU A 61 14.19 8.09 8.29
CA GLU A 61 12.98 8.88 8.57
C GLU A 61 12.19 9.14 7.29
N TYR A 62 12.88 9.49 6.20
CA TYR A 62 12.25 9.66 4.89
C TYR A 62 11.53 8.39 4.41
N LEU A 63 12.15 7.21 4.57
CA LEU A 63 11.48 5.96 4.21
C LEU A 63 10.23 5.72 5.06
N ALA A 64 10.30 6.00 6.36
CA ALA A 64 9.15 5.86 7.26
C ALA A 64 8.00 6.80 6.86
N GLU A 65 8.30 8.07 6.55
CA GLU A 65 7.33 9.05 6.07
C GLU A 65 6.68 8.61 4.75
N ARG A 66 7.48 8.10 3.80
CA ARG A 66 6.95 7.62 2.52
C ARG A 66 6.06 6.39 2.71
N CYS A 67 6.46 5.43 3.54
CA CYS A 67 5.65 4.27 3.87
C CYS A 67 4.32 4.69 4.51
N GLN A 68 4.35 5.67 5.42
CA GLN A 68 3.15 6.20 6.07
C GLN A 68 2.21 6.87 5.05
N ALA A 69 2.72 7.72 4.17
CA ALA A 69 1.93 8.39 3.13
C ALA A 69 1.25 7.38 2.20
N PHE A 70 1.97 6.34 1.76
CA PHE A 70 1.38 5.28 0.92
C PHE A 70 0.33 4.46 1.67
N ALA A 71 0.55 4.18 2.96
CA ALA A 71 -0.43 3.47 3.79
C ALA A 71 -1.73 4.28 3.93
N GLU A 72 -1.63 5.59 4.11
CA GLU A 72 -2.79 6.50 4.18
C GLU A 72 -3.55 6.55 2.86
N ASP A 73 -2.86 6.76 1.73
CA ASP A 73 -3.46 6.80 0.39
C ASP A 73 -4.24 5.51 0.07
N TRP A 74 -3.63 4.35 0.33
CA TRP A 74 -4.28 3.06 0.10
C TRP A 74 -5.42 2.78 1.08
N THR A 75 -5.30 3.23 2.33
CA THR A 75 -6.40 3.08 3.29
C THR A 75 -7.60 3.92 2.88
N ALA A 76 -7.40 5.15 2.40
CA ALA A 76 -8.46 6.01 1.90
C ALA A 76 -9.18 5.36 0.70
N GLU A 77 -8.40 4.86 -0.25
CA GLU A 77 -8.91 4.17 -1.43
C GLU A 77 -9.71 2.89 -1.11
N LEU A 78 -9.19 2.03 -0.23
CA LEU A 78 -9.91 0.82 0.20
C LEU A 78 -11.16 1.18 1.00
N ALA A 79 -11.12 2.24 1.79
CA ALA A 79 -12.29 2.73 2.51
C ALA A 79 -13.38 3.24 1.55
N GLU A 80 -13.03 3.96 0.49
CA GLU A 80 -13.96 4.37 -0.56
C GLU A 80 -14.62 3.17 -1.25
N LEU A 81 -13.85 2.11 -1.53
CA LEU A 81 -14.36 0.86 -2.11
C LEU A 81 -15.20 0.03 -1.14
N ALA A 82 -15.01 0.22 0.17
CA ALA A 82 -15.79 -0.45 1.22
C ALA A 82 -17.14 0.21 1.50
N VAL A 83 -17.31 1.49 1.16
CA VAL A 83 -18.63 2.12 1.23
C VAL A 83 -19.56 1.40 0.24
N PRO A 84 -20.69 0.82 0.69
CA PRO A 84 -21.64 0.19 -0.20
C PRO A 84 -22.04 1.20 -1.26
N ALA A 85 -21.84 0.86 -2.54
CA ALA A 85 -22.39 1.66 -3.62
C ALA A 85 -23.88 1.86 -3.32
N ARG A 86 -24.29 3.12 -3.07
CA ARG A 86 -25.72 3.44 -2.98
C ARG A 86 -26.30 3.06 -4.34
N ARG A 87 -26.89 1.86 -4.41
CA ARG A 87 -27.75 1.41 -5.49
C ARG A 87 -28.94 2.37 -5.49
N ASN A 88 -28.90 3.38 -6.36
CA ASN A 88 -30.09 4.03 -6.88
C ASN A 88 -30.69 3.12 -7.96
#